data_AF-A0A1B6HEL5-F1
#
_entry.id   AF-A0A1B6HEL5-F1
#
_cell.length_a   1.000
_cell.length_b   1.000
_cell.length_c   1.000
_cell.angle_alpha   90.00
_cell.angle_beta   90.00
_cell.angle_gamma   90.00
#
_symmetry.space_group_name_H-M   'P 1'
#
loop_
_entity.id
_entity.type
_entity.pdbx_description
1 polymer ?
#
loop_
_entity_poly.entity_id
_entity_poly.type
_entity_poly.pdbx_seq_one_letter_code
_entity_poly.pdbx_strand_id
1 'polypeptide(L)'
;ALEQLAPEMEDYKKRMVFSQREIARIVDTRRMFETRLRRGQKKLEDFLHYIDAEKRLERVRNRRIKKMGTGFSETDELLGRNILRIYRDALHHFDEPALIRDFAECCIKRGFYEELRDALLGKC
;
A
#
# COMPACT_ATOMS: atom_id res chain seq x y z
N ALA A 1 2.70 9.63 -7.25
CA ALA A 1 1.86 8.87 -6.29
C ALA A 1 0.97 7.81 -6.97
N LEU A 2 0.31 8.10 -8.11
CA LEU A 2 -0.45 7.08 -8.86
C LEU A 2 0.34 6.49 -10.06
N GLU A 3 1.14 7.33 -10.71
CA GLU A 3 2.00 6.93 -11.85
C GLU A 3 3.04 5.87 -11.48
N GLN A 4 3.55 5.92 -10.24
CA GLN A 4 4.48 4.92 -9.72
C GLN A 4 3.85 3.53 -9.56
N LEU A 5 2.51 3.43 -9.52
CA LEU A 5 1.76 2.19 -9.38
C LEU A 5 1.21 1.67 -10.71
N ALA A 6 1.34 2.46 -11.79
CA ALA A 6 0.97 2.04 -13.14
C ALA A 6 1.69 0.74 -13.61
N PRO A 7 3.02 0.56 -13.41
CA PRO A 7 3.69 -0.67 -13.83
C PRO A 7 3.17 -1.92 -13.10
N GLU A 8 2.79 -1.80 -11.82
CA GLU A 8 2.16 -2.88 -11.06
C GLU A 8 0.81 -3.32 -11.67
N MET A 9 -0.02 -2.35 -12.06
CA MET A 9 -1.33 -2.64 -12.65
C MET A 9 -1.21 -3.32 -14.01
N GLU A 10 -0.21 -2.92 -14.82
CA GLU A 10 0.08 -3.58 -16.09
C GLU A 10 0.59 -5.01 -15.88
N ASP A 11 1.43 -5.25 -14.85
CA ASP A 11 1.90 -6.60 -14.50
C ASP A 11 0.74 -7.52 -14.08
N TYR A 12 -0.17 -7.02 -13.22
CA TYR A 12 -1.36 -7.76 -12.83
C TYR A 12 -2.26 -8.13 -14.01
N LYS A 13 -2.35 -7.25 -15.02
CA LYS A 13 -3.06 -7.52 -16.27
C LYS A 13 -2.36 -8.61 -17.08
N LYS A 14 -1.05 -8.49 -17.28
CA LYS A 14 -0.22 -9.43 -18.06
C LYS A 14 -0.26 -10.85 -17.46
N ARG A 15 -0.17 -10.96 -16.14
CA ARG A 15 -0.21 -12.23 -15.40
C ARG A 15 -1.63 -12.77 -15.19
N MET A 16 -2.65 -12.07 -15.70
CA MET A 16 -4.07 -12.40 -15.51
C MET A 16 -4.48 -12.59 -14.04
N VAL A 17 -3.80 -11.92 -13.09
CA VAL A 17 -4.10 -12.01 -11.66
C VAL A 17 -5.42 -11.30 -11.35
N PHE A 18 -5.69 -10.21 -12.08
CA PHE A 18 -6.91 -9.42 -11.98
C PHE A 18 -7.52 -9.20 -13.36
N SER A 19 -8.84 -9.16 -13.42
CA SER A 19 -9.58 -8.80 -14.64
C SER A 19 -9.44 -7.31 -14.92
N GLN A 20 -9.57 -6.88 -16.18
CA GLN A 20 -9.54 -5.46 -16.56
C GLN A 20 -10.52 -4.59 -15.75
N ARG A 21 -11.71 -5.13 -15.45
CA ARG A 21 -12.71 -4.46 -14.61
C ARG A 21 -12.26 -4.28 -13.15
N GLU A 22 -11.53 -5.26 -12.61
CA GLU A 22 -10.99 -5.18 -11.25
C GLU A 22 -9.85 -4.18 -11.17
N ILE A 23 -8.96 -4.18 -12.17
CA ILE A 23 -7.86 -3.21 -12.27
C ILE A 23 -8.42 -1.79 -12.34
N ALA A 24 -9.46 -1.55 -13.16
CA ALA A 24 -10.13 -0.26 -13.23
C ALA A 24 -10.69 0.17 -11.86
N ARG A 25 -11.32 -0.75 -11.11
CA ARG A 25 -11.81 -0.49 -9.75
C ARG A 25 -10.68 -0.17 -8.76
N ILE A 26 -9.56 -0.87 -8.85
CA ILE A 26 -8.39 -0.63 -7.99
C ILE A 26 -7.83 0.77 -8.25
N VAL A 27 -7.66 1.13 -9.53
CA VAL A 27 -7.16 2.46 -9.94
C VAL A 27 -8.12 3.56 -9.48
N ASP A 28 -9.43 3.37 -9.66
CA ASP A 28 -10.45 4.33 -9.21
C ASP A 28 -10.44 4.51 -7.68
N THR A 29 -10.36 3.39 -6.95
CA THR A 29 -10.26 3.40 -5.48
C THR A 29 -9.02 4.15 -5.00
N ARG A 30 -7.85 3.87 -5.59
CA ARG A 30 -6.60 4.57 -5.29
C ARG A 30 -6.71 6.06 -5.62
N ARG A 31 -7.30 6.41 -6.76
CA ARG A 31 -7.54 7.81 -7.14
C ARG A 31 -8.42 8.53 -6.13
N MET A 32 -9.50 7.89 -5.69
CA MET A 32 -10.40 8.44 -4.67
C MET A 32 -9.66 8.72 -3.36
N PHE A 33 -8.82 7.79 -2.88
CA PHE A 33 -8.02 8.00 -1.67
C PHE A 33 -6.97 9.10 -1.85
N GLU A 34 -6.24 9.11 -2.97
CA GLU A 34 -5.25 10.15 -3.26
C GLU A 34 -5.89 11.55 -3.32
N THR A 35 -7.10 11.69 -3.88
CA THR A 35 -7.85 12.94 -3.85
C THR A 35 -8.23 13.35 -2.43
N ARG A 36 -8.60 12.39 -1.56
CA ARG A 36 -8.91 12.67 -0.14
C ARG A 36 -7.67 13.09 0.64
N LEU A 37 -6.54 12.42 0.41
CA LEU A 37 -5.27 12.73 1.06
C LEU A 37 -4.66 14.07 0.62
N ARG A 38 -5.00 14.55 -0.58
CA ARG A 38 -4.59 15.87 -1.09
C ARG A 38 -5.40 17.04 -0.53
N ARG A 39 -6.45 16.79 0.27
CA ARG A 39 -7.23 17.86 0.91
C ARG A 39 -6.37 18.61 1.92
N GLY A 40 -6.62 19.92 2.07
CA GLY A 40 -5.87 20.76 3.01
C GLY A 40 -6.01 20.32 4.47
N GLN A 41 -7.19 19.80 4.86
CA GLN A 41 -7.39 19.12 6.14
C GLN A 41 -7.29 17.61 5.93
N LYS A 42 -6.11 17.07 6.20
CA LYS A 42 -5.86 15.63 6.21
C LYS A 42 -6.54 14.99 7.44
N LYS A 43 -7.19 13.85 7.25
CA LYS A 43 -7.79 13.06 8.35
C LYS A 43 -7.08 11.74 8.50
N LEU A 44 -6.79 11.34 9.74
CA LEU A 44 -6.17 10.05 10.03
C LEU A 44 -7.02 8.87 9.52
N GLU A 45 -8.34 8.97 9.61
CA GLU A 45 -9.27 7.94 9.11
C GLU A 45 -9.08 7.65 7.62
N ASP A 46 -8.82 8.68 6.79
CA ASP A 46 -8.58 8.51 5.36
C ASP A 46 -7.29 7.70 5.09
N PHE A 47 -6.24 7.92 5.89
CA PHE A 47 -5.02 7.10 5.82
C PHE A 47 -5.28 5.66 6.22
N LEU A 48 -5.95 5.44 7.35
CA LEU A 48 -6.26 4.10 7.86
C LEU A 48 -7.12 3.31 6.88
N HIS A 49 -8.14 3.95 6.29
CA HIS A 49 -8.98 3.33 5.26
C HIS A 49 -8.19 2.98 4.00
N TYR A 50 -7.26 3.84 3.58
CA TYR A 50 -6.43 3.54 2.42
C TYR A 50 -5.48 2.37 2.70
N ILE A 51 -4.84 2.34 3.88
CA ILE A 51 -3.99 1.24 4.32
C ILE A 51 -4.77 -0.07 4.38
N ASP A 52 -5.99 -0.09 4.95
CA ASP A 52 -6.80 -1.31 4.99
C ASP A 52 -7.19 -1.80 3.59
N ALA A 53 -7.52 -0.88 2.67
CA ALA A 53 -7.82 -1.22 1.29
C ALA A 53 -6.63 -1.88 0.59
N GLU A 54 -5.42 -1.33 0.74
CA GLU A 54 -4.20 -1.90 0.16
C GLU A 54 -3.81 -3.23 0.83
N LYS A 55 -3.95 -3.36 2.17
CA LYS A 55 -3.78 -4.64 2.88
C LYS A 55 -4.77 -5.71 2.42
N ARG A 56 -6.02 -5.33 2.08
CA ARG A 56 -7.00 -6.27 1.48
C ARG A 56 -6.58 -6.68 0.08
N LEU A 57 -6.14 -5.73 -0.74
CA LEU A 57 -5.66 -6.01 -2.09
C LEU A 57 -4.50 -7.01 -2.06
N GLU A 58 -3.54 -6.82 -1.15
CA GLU A 58 -2.42 -7.74 -0.94
C GLU A 58 -2.88 -9.16 -0.58
N ARG A 59 -3.82 -9.29 0.36
CA ARG A 59 -4.37 -10.59 0.76
C ARG A 59 -5.01 -11.32 -0.42
N VAL A 60 -5.77 -10.60 -1.25
CA VAL A 60 -6.40 -11.17 -2.46
C VAL A 60 -5.34 -11.58 -3.47
N ARG A 61 -4.36 -10.70 -3.71
CA ARG A 61 -3.23 -10.92 -4.62
C ARG A 61 -2.43 -12.17 -4.23
N ASN A 62 -2.00 -12.29 -2.97
CA ASN A 62 -1.26 -13.44 -2.47
C ASN A 62 -2.05 -14.75 -2.62
N ARG A 63 -3.36 -14.72 -2.34
CA ARG A 63 -4.22 -15.90 -2.53
C ARG A 63 -4.30 -16.31 -4.00
N ARG A 64 -4.43 -15.36 -4.92
CA ARG A 64 -4.54 -15.63 -6.36
C ARG A 64 -3.23 -16.11 -6.95
N ILE A 65 -2.11 -15.48 -6.61
CA ILE A 65 -0.77 -15.90 -7.04
C ILE A 65 -0.49 -17.33 -6.58
N LYS A 66 -0.77 -17.64 -5.30
CA LYS A 66 -0.63 -19.00 -4.77
C LYS A 66 -1.49 -20.03 -5.54
N LYS A 67 -2.68 -19.63 -5.99
CA LYS A 67 -3.58 -20.50 -6.76
C LYS A 67 -3.15 -20.67 -8.22
N MET A 68 -2.64 -19.60 -8.84
CA MET A 68 -2.23 -19.60 -10.26
C MET A 68 -0.81 -20.16 -10.46
N GLY A 69 0.00 -20.21 -9.41
CA GLY A 69 1.41 -20.62 -9.52
C GLY A 69 2.26 -19.64 -10.33
N THR A 70 1.81 -18.40 -10.48
CA THR A 70 2.54 -17.35 -11.20
C THR A 70 3.80 -16.97 -10.41
N GLY A 71 4.96 -16.99 -11.06
CA GLY A 71 6.24 -16.63 -10.45
C GLY A 71 6.27 -15.20 -9.93
N PHE A 72 7.28 -14.89 -9.11
CA PHE A 72 7.54 -13.55 -8.58
C PHE A 72 7.81 -12.58 -9.74
N SER A 73 7.17 -11.40 -9.74
CA SER A 73 7.49 -10.30 -10.64
C SER A 73 8.31 -9.24 -9.89
N GLU A 74 9.17 -8.52 -10.58
CA GLU A 74 9.92 -7.38 -10.01
C GLU A 74 8.98 -6.28 -9.46
N THR A 75 7.76 -6.21 -9.99
CA THR A 75 6.73 -5.28 -9.51
C THR A 75 6.03 -5.75 -8.22
N ASP A 76 6.34 -6.95 -7.70
CA ASP A 76 5.67 -7.51 -6.52
C ASP A 76 5.87 -6.67 -5.26
N GLU A 77 7.02 -6.01 -5.13
CA GLU A 77 7.35 -5.16 -4.00
C GLU A 77 6.62 -3.81 -4.00
N LEU A 78 6.09 -3.36 -5.14
CA LEU A 78 5.49 -2.03 -5.27
C LEU A 78 4.28 -1.83 -4.37
N LEU A 79 3.45 -2.86 -4.18
CA LEU A 79 2.32 -2.83 -3.25
C LEU A 79 2.78 -2.58 -1.81
N GLY A 80 3.82 -3.30 -1.38
CA GLY A 80 4.38 -3.16 -0.05
C GLY A 80 4.99 -1.78 0.16
N ARG A 81 5.73 -1.28 -0.83
CA ARG A 81 6.28 0.09 -0.81
C ARG A 81 5.18 1.15 -0.79
N ASN A 82 4.06 0.94 -1.48
CA ASN A 82 2.93 1.86 -1.41
C ASN A 82 2.32 1.92 -0.01
N ILE A 83 2.12 0.76 0.62
CA ILE A 83 1.61 0.69 2.00
C ILE A 83 2.55 1.43 2.95
N LEU A 84 3.85 1.18 2.88
CA LEU A 84 4.86 1.87 3.69
C LEU A 84 4.85 3.39 3.45
N ARG A 85 4.75 3.82 2.19
CA ARG A 85 4.63 5.25 1.84
C ARG A 85 3.42 5.89 2.52
N ILE A 86 2.26 5.23 2.50
CA ILE A 86 1.03 5.77 3.13
C ILE A 86 1.22 5.87 4.65
N TYR A 87 1.85 4.86 5.28
CA TYR A 87 2.20 4.95 6.70
C TYR A 87 3.17 6.08 7.01
N ARG A 88 4.20 6.27 6.18
CA ARG A 88 5.20 7.32 6.37
C ARG A 88 4.55 8.72 6.30
N ASP A 89 3.66 8.93 5.32
CA ASP A 89 2.88 10.17 5.23
C ASP A 89 1.96 10.33 6.45
N ALA A 90 1.27 9.27 6.88
CA ALA A 90 0.42 9.29 8.07
C ALA A 90 1.21 9.64 9.34
N LEU A 91 2.39 9.04 9.55
CA LEU A 91 3.25 9.26 10.70
C LEU A 91 3.92 10.63 10.74
N HIS A 92 4.05 11.29 9.58
CA HIS A 92 4.51 12.67 9.49
C HIS A 92 3.42 13.67 9.89
N HIS A 93 2.15 13.31 9.70
CA HIS A 93 1.01 14.18 10.03
C HIS A 93 0.37 13.88 11.40
N PHE A 94 0.47 12.64 11.88
CA PHE A 94 -0.19 12.17 13.10
C PHE A 94 0.78 11.35 13.96
N ASP A 95 0.85 11.67 15.25
CA ASP A 95 1.68 10.98 16.24
C ASP A 95 0.82 10.10 17.17
N GLU A 96 0.00 9.23 16.58
CA GLU A 96 -0.90 8.37 17.33
C GLU A 96 -0.21 7.04 17.69
N PRO A 97 -0.19 6.62 18.97
CA PRO A 97 0.49 5.38 19.39
C PRO A 97 -0.12 4.13 18.76
N ALA A 98 -1.43 4.15 18.48
CA ALA A 98 -2.11 3.06 17.78
C ALA A 98 -1.63 2.90 16.33
N LEU A 99 -1.36 4.01 15.63
CA LEU A 99 -0.82 4.01 14.27
C LEU A 99 0.62 3.49 14.25
N ILE A 100 1.44 3.94 15.20
CA ILE A 100 2.84 3.51 15.32
C ILE A 100 2.92 2.00 15.59
N ARG A 101 2.05 1.47 16.47
CA ARG A 101 1.97 0.03 16.74
C ARG A 101 1.58 -0.77 15.50
N ASP A 102 0.52 -0.37 14.79
CA ASP A 102 0.09 -1.08 13.58
C ASP A 102 1.15 -0.99 12.46
N PHE A 103 1.86 0.13 12.34
CA PHE A 103 3.00 0.27 11.45
C PHE A 103 4.14 -0.68 11.82
N ALA A 104 4.54 -0.73 13.10
CA ALA A 104 5.59 -1.62 13.59
C ALA A 104 5.24 -3.09 13.33
N GLU A 105 4.00 -3.51 13.63
CA GLU A 105 3.52 -4.86 13.32
C GLU A 105 3.56 -5.17 11.81
N CYS A 106 3.21 -4.18 10.98
CA CYS A 106 3.23 -4.30 9.53
C CYS A 106 4.67 -4.47 9.01
N CYS A 107 5.63 -3.69 9.52
CA CYS A 107 7.05 -3.80 9.14
C CYS A 107 7.65 -5.13 9.57
N ILE A 108 7.36 -5.61 10.79
CA ILE A 108 7.84 -6.90 11.31
C ILE A 108 7.32 -8.05 10.45
N LYS A 109 6.01 -8.08 10.14
CA LYS A 109 5.41 -9.16 9.33
C LYS A 109 5.99 -9.26 7.91
N ARG A 110 6.49 -8.15 7.37
CA ARG A 110 6.98 -8.06 5.99
C ARG A 110 8.51 -8.09 5.88
N GLY A 111 9.23 -8.01 6.99
CA GLY A 111 10.70 -7.99 7.02
C GLY A 111 11.34 -6.64 6.65
N PHE A 112 10.57 -5.55 6.62
CA PHE A 112 11.08 -4.20 6.30
C PHE A 112 11.69 -3.51 7.54
N TYR A 113 12.72 -4.12 8.12
CA TYR A 113 13.36 -3.60 9.34
C TYR A 113 14.14 -2.29 9.11
N GLU A 114 14.73 -2.12 7.93
CA GLU A 114 15.47 -0.90 7.57
C GLU A 114 14.53 0.31 7.42
N GLU A 115 13.37 0.12 6.80
CA GLU A 115 12.34 1.16 6.65
C GLU A 115 11.69 1.54 7.99
N LEU A 116 11.55 0.60 8.92
CA LEU A 116 11.10 0.89 10.29
C LEU A 116 12.09 1.82 11.00
N ARG A 117 13.39 1.53 10.86
CA ARG A 117 14.46 2.33 11.43
C ARG A 117 14.49 3.73 10.81
N ASP A 118 14.41 3.83 9.48
CA ASP A 118 14.39 5.10 8.75
C ASP A 118 13.17 5.98 9.11
N ALA A 119 11.98 5.38 9.16
CA ALA A 119 10.76 6.12 9.51
C ALA A 119 10.71 6.60 10.96
N LEU A 120 11.37 5.89 11.89
CA LEU A 120 11.45 6.29 13.30
C LEU A 120 12.62 7.25 13.58
N LEU A 121 13.75 7.12 12.87
CA LEU A 121 14.92 7.98 13.03
C LEU A 121 14.84 9.28 12.22
N GLY A 122 14.11 9.30 11.12
CA GLY A 122 13.85 10.50 10.29
C GLY A 122 12.88 11.50 10.92
N LYS A 123 12.44 11.28 12.17
CA LYS A 123 11.66 12.23 12.98
C LYS A 123 12.52 13.26 13.73
N CYS A 124 13.85 13.24 13.56
CA CYS A 124 14.77 14.24 14.11
C CYS A 124 14.96 15.44 13.19
#